data_AF-A0A6I2IJB2-F1
#
_entry.id   AF-A0A6I2IJB2-F1
#
_cell.length_a   1.000
_cell.length_b   1.000
_cell.length_c   1.000
_cell.angle_alpha   90.00
_cell.angle_beta   90.00
_cell.angle_gamma   90.00
#
_symmetry.space_group_name_H-M   'P 1'
#
loop_
_entity.id
_entity.type
_entity.pdbx_description
1 polymer ?
#
loop_
_entity_poly.entity_id
_entity_poly.type
_entity_poly.pdbx_seq_one_letter_code
_entity_poly.pdbx_strand_id
1 'polypeptide(L)'
;MSDLISLSALMRMNQRRMNQCITRDAITGTPLRRHRHYLQVTLIHLAGYGSMLFPAFLLTALPDCIPADDRALTTADTGVFEPEAPWYSILSREIHRLGLVDVTEELCHLHPMQREEYALVMFSRLAITPSVRLPPDLTQWQANHPHLTALTEEYLFFAFYNQWPGHQ
;
A
#
# COMPACT_ATOMS: atom_id res chain seq x y z
N MET A 1 -10.25 1.00 -26.57
CA MET A 1 -10.54 -0.40 -26.20
C MET A 1 -9.85 -0.64 -24.87
N SER A 2 -10.59 -0.80 -23.78
CA SER A 2 -10.01 -1.07 -22.46
C SER A 2 -9.73 -2.56 -22.37
N ASP A 3 -8.45 -2.94 -22.37
CA ASP A 3 -8.03 -4.31 -22.14
C ASP A 3 -8.38 -4.67 -20.69
N LEU A 4 -9.38 -5.53 -20.52
CA LEU A 4 -9.75 -6.09 -19.21
C LEU A 4 -8.66 -7.07 -18.80
N ILE A 5 -8.00 -6.80 -17.68
CA ILE A 5 -7.02 -7.71 -17.08
C ILE A 5 -7.65 -8.42 -15.88
N SER A 6 -7.31 -9.70 -15.68
CA SER A 6 -7.74 -10.41 -14.47
C SER A 6 -7.05 -9.84 -13.22
N LEU A 7 -7.68 -9.97 -12.05
CA LEU A 7 -7.08 -9.53 -10.78
C LEU A 7 -5.76 -10.24 -10.51
N SER A 8 -5.64 -11.53 -10.84
CA SER A 8 -4.37 -12.25 -10.81
C SER A 8 -3.29 -11.65 -11.73
N ALA A 9 -3.66 -11.15 -12.91
CA ALA A 9 -2.72 -10.49 -13.80
C ALA A 9 -2.30 -9.13 -13.22
N LEU A 10 -3.25 -8.35 -12.70
CA LEU A 10 -3.02 -7.07 -12.03
C LEU A 10 -2.10 -7.24 -10.79
N MET A 11 -2.37 -8.23 -9.95
CA MET A 11 -1.56 -8.55 -8.77
C MET A 11 -0.14 -8.93 -9.17
N ARG A 12 0.04 -9.82 -10.17
CA ARG A 12 1.38 -10.20 -10.66
C ARG A 12 2.15 -9.02 -11.24
N MET A 13 1.47 -8.14 -11.97
CA MET A 13 2.07 -6.92 -12.51
C MET A 13 2.52 -5.97 -11.39
N ASN A 14 1.66 -5.68 -10.42
CA ASN A 14 2.01 -4.83 -9.30
C ASN A 14 3.10 -5.47 -8.44
N GLN A 15 3.06 -6.78 -8.18
CA GLN A 15 4.13 -7.47 -7.47
C GLN A 15 5.49 -7.34 -8.17
N ARG A 16 5.54 -7.35 -9.52
CA ARG A 16 6.77 -7.09 -10.27
C ARG A 16 7.27 -5.67 -10.07
N ARG A 17 6.39 -4.67 -10.11
CA ARG A 17 6.73 -3.25 -9.84
C ARG A 17 7.23 -3.06 -8.40
N MET A 18 6.51 -3.62 -7.42
CA MET A 18 6.92 -3.63 -6.02
C MET A 18 8.32 -4.24 -5.82
N ASN A 19 8.62 -5.35 -6.49
CA ASN A 19 9.95 -5.97 -6.39
C ASN A 19 11.09 -5.08 -6.95
N GLN A 20 10.78 -4.08 -7.78
CA GLN A 20 11.78 -3.11 -8.26
C GLN A 20 12.07 -2.02 -7.22
N CYS A 21 11.17 -1.81 -6.25
CA CYS A 21 11.32 -0.85 -5.15
C CYS A 21 12.20 -1.37 -3.99
N ILE A 22 12.80 -2.56 -4.11
CA ILE A 22 13.64 -3.11 -3.04
C ILE A 22 14.83 -2.18 -2.79
N THR A 23 14.79 -1.48 -1.65
CA THR A 23 15.90 -0.71 -1.10
C THR A 23 17.14 -1.59 -0.95
N ARG A 24 18.28 -1.00 -1.30
CA ARG A 24 19.60 -1.59 -1.20
C ARG A 24 20.41 -0.81 -0.18
N ASP A 25 21.23 -1.53 0.56
CA ASP A 25 22.21 -0.94 1.47
C ASP A 25 23.20 -0.08 0.68
N ALA A 26 23.40 1.17 1.09
CA ALA A 26 24.20 2.14 0.37
C ALA A 26 25.69 1.75 0.27
N ILE A 27 26.21 0.99 1.24
CA ILE A 27 27.63 0.62 1.33
C ILE A 27 27.90 -0.64 0.50
N THR A 28 27.08 -1.67 0.68
CA THR A 28 27.30 -3.00 0.08
C THR A 28 26.54 -3.20 -1.23
N GLY A 29 25.58 -2.34 -1.55
CA GLY A 29 24.66 -2.49 -2.69
C GLY A 29 23.72 -3.69 -2.58
N THR A 30 23.76 -4.40 -1.45
CA THR A 30 22.97 -5.63 -1.26
C THR A 30 21.51 -5.30 -0.98
N PRO A 31 20.55 -6.10 -1.50
CA PRO A 31 19.14 -5.88 -1.20
C PRO A 31 18.84 -6.07 0.28
N LEU A 32 18.09 -5.14 0.87
CA LEU A 32 17.60 -5.29 2.24
C LEU A 32 16.54 -6.39 2.28
N ARG A 33 16.94 -7.61 2.64
CA ARG A 33 16.08 -8.82 2.56
C ARG A 33 14.76 -8.65 3.29
N ARG A 34 14.76 -7.94 4.42
CA ARG A 34 13.55 -7.69 5.22
C ARG A 34 12.58 -6.75 4.49
N HIS A 35 13.08 -5.79 3.71
CA HIS A 35 12.23 -4.89 2.92
C HIS A 35 11.32 -5.66 1.95
N ARG A 36 11.83 -6.75 1.35
CA ARG A 36 11.05 -7.58 0.42
C ARG A 36 9.74 -8.10 1.03
N HIS A 37 9.72 -8.38 2.34
CA HIS A 37 8.51 -8.83 3.02
C HIS A 37 7.41 -7.75 2.98
N TYR A 38 7.77 -6.49 3.19
CA TYR A 38 6.82 -5.37 3.17
C TYR A 38 6.38 -4.95 1.76
N LEU A 39 6.95 -5.54 0.72
CA LEU A 39 6.60 -5.28 -0.69
C LEU A 39 5.71 -6.38 -1.28
N GLN A 40 5.23 -7.31 -0.44
CA GLN A 40 4.33 -8.38 -0.87
C GLN A 40 2.90 -7.86 -1.02
N VAL A 41 2.34 -8.04 -2.22
CA VAL A 41 0.96 -7.69 -2.58
C VAL A 41 0.08 -8.93 -2.42
N THR A 42 -1.08 -8.75 -1.80
CA THR A 42 -2.12 -9.77 -1.70
C THR A 42 -3.47 -9.20 -2.15
N LEU A 43 -4.53 -10.00 -2.08
CA LEU A 43 -5.91 -9.61 -2.36
C LEU A 43 -6.77 -9.77 -1.11
N ILE A 44 -7.53 -8.74 -0.75
CA ILE A 44 -8.57 -8.81 0.27
C ILE A 44 -9.93 -8.43 -0.32
N HIS A 45 -11.02 -8.90 0.27
CA HIS A 45 -12.37 -8.49 -0.07
C HIS A 45 -12.79 -7.33 0.83
N LEU A 46 -13.11 -6.18 0.22
CA LEU A 46 -13.72 -5.05 0.88
C LEU A 46 -15.25 -5.13 0.78
N ALA A 47 -15.92 -5.22 1.92
CA ALA A 47 -17.37 -5.28 1.99
C ALA A 47 -18.00 -4.07 1.27
N GLY A 48 -18.89 -4.32 0.32
CA GLY A 48 -19.57 -3.29 -0.46
C GLY A 48 -18.80 -2.74 -1.66
N TYR A 49 -17.52 -3.09 -1.84
CA TYR A 49 -16.68 -2.54 -2.92
C TYR A 49 -16.05 -3.63 -3.81
N GLY A 50 -15.75 -4.81 -3.26
CA GLY A 50 -15.15 -5.92 -3.99
C GLY A 50 -13.68 -6.16 -3.62
N SER A 51 -12.95 -6.87 -4.48
CA SER A 51 -11.57 -7.28 -4.20
C SER A 51 -10.59 -6.11 -4.39
N MET A 52 -9.66 -5.92 -3.46
CA MET A 52 -8.62 -4.88 -3.46
C MET A 52 -7.22 -5.51 -3.36
N LEU A 53 -6.23 -4.96 -4.09
CA LEU A 53 -4.82 -5.19 -3.84
C LEU A 53 -4.42 -4.62 -2.49
N PHE A 54 -3.64 -5.36 -1.72
CA PHE A 54 -3.40 -5.02 -0.31
C PHE A 54 -1.96 -5.32 0.12
N PRO A 55 -1.39 -4.54 1.08
CA PRO A 55 -0.12 -4.86 1.70
C PRO A 55 -0.20 -6.12 2.58
N ALA A 56 0.45 -7.20 2.17
CA ALA A 56 0.31 -8.49 2.84
C ALA A 56 0.78 -8.47 4.31
N PHE A 57 1.78 -7.66 4.63
CA PHE A 57 2.33 -7.58 5.98
C PHE A 57 1.32 -7.03 7.01
N LEU A 58 0.39 -6.16 6.59
CA LEU A 58 -0.64 -5.61 7.46
C LEU A 58 -1.64 -6.67 7.95
N LEU A 59 -1.78 -7.79 7.24
CA LEU A 59 -2.68 -8.88 7.64
C LEU A 59 -2.31 -9.48 9.00
N THR A 60 -1.05 -9.38 9.42
CA THR A 60 -0.61 -9.85 10.74
C THR A 60 -1.25 -9.06 11.89
N ALA A 61 -1.71 -7.84 11.64
CA ALA A 61 -2.42 -6.98 12.59
C ALA A 61 -3.92 -6.82 12.27
N LEU A 62 -4.42 -7.51 11.23
CA LEU A 62 -5.80 -7.42 10.74
C LEU A 62 -6.40 -8.82 10.54
N PRO A 63 -6.70 -9.55 11.63
CA PRO A 63 -7.12 -10.95 11.55
C PRO A 63 -8.50 -11.15 10.88
N ASP A 64 -9.34 -10.12 10.88
CA ASP A 64 -10.70 -10.18 10.35
C ASP A 64 -10.80 -9.89 8.84
N CYS A 65 -9.65 -9.64 8.18
CA CYS A 65 -9.60 -9.45 6.73
C CYS A 65 -10.05 -10.70 5.99
N ILE A 66 -11.02 -10.56 5.08
CA ILE A 66 -11.51 -11.65 4.25
C ILE A 66 -10.61 -11.76 3.01
N PRO A 67 -9.98 -12.92 2.73
CA PRO A 67 -9.26 -13.14 1.49
C PRO A 67 -10.19 -13.00 0.28
N ALA A 68 -9.73 -12.34 -0.78
CA ALA A 68 -10.51 -12.20 -2.00
C ALA A 68 -10.23 -13.31 -3.02
N ASP A 69 -11.28 -13.77 -3.70
CA ASP A 69 -11.20 -14.65 -4.87
C ASP A 69 -10.97 -13.84 -6.18
N ASP A 70 -10.29 -14.47 -7.14
CA ASP A 70 -9.91 -13.91 -8.46
C ASP A 70 -11.09 -13.76 -9.46
N ARG A 71 -12.33 -13.70 -8.97
CA ARG A 71 -13.53 -13.87 -9.82
C ARG A 71 -13.97 -12.61 -10.57
N ALA A 72 -13.38 -11.44 -10.32
CA ALA A 72 -13.78 -10.19 -10.96
C ALA A 72 -12.79 -9.75 -12.05
N LEU A 73 -13.30 -9.50 -13.25
CA LEU A 73 -12.61 -8.74 -14.30
C LEU A 73 -12.62 -7.26 -13.89
N THR A 74 -11.47 -6.60 -13.85
CA THR A 74 -11.44 -5.13 -13.67
C THR A 74 -10.57 -4.43 -14.71
N THR A 75 -10.97 -3.20 -14.98
CA THR A 75 -10.56 -2.27 -16.05
C THR A 75 -9.10 -1.79 -15.96
N ALA A 76 -8.69 -1.08 -17.02
CA ALA A 76 -7.32 -0.74 -17.39
C ALA A 76 -6.45 -0.11 -16.26
N ASP A 77 -5.16 -0.46 -16.27
CA ASP A 77 -4.07 0.14 -15.48
C ASP A 77 -3.85 1.60 -15.93
N THR A 78 -4.62 2.54 -15.39
CA THR A 78 -4.62 3.95 -15.86
C THR A 78 -3.72 4.90 -15.08
N GLY A 79 -2.83 4.40 -14.22
CA GLY A 79 -2.02 5.24 -13.33
C GLY A 79 -0.52 5.24 -13.65
N VAL A 80 0.16 6.31 -13.24
CA VAL A 80 1.62 6.31 -13.07
C VAL A 80 1.97 5.45 -11.84
N PHE A 81 3.10 4.76 -11.86
CA PHE A 81 3.62 4.04 -10.68
C PHE A 81 4.82 4.85 -10.19
N GLU A 82 4.76 5.33 -8.96
CA GLU A 82 5.82 6.10 -8.31
C GLU A 82 6.65 5.16 -7.43
N PRO A 83 7.90 4.83 -7.82
CA PRO A 83 8.73 3.92 -7.05
C PRO A 83 9.11 4.45 -5.66
N GLU A 84 9.08 5.78 -5.46
CA GLU A 84 9.38 6.46 -4.21
C GLU A 84 8.23 6.38 -3.19
N ALA A 85 7.00 6.14 -3.68
CA ALA A 85 5.80 5.94 -2.89
C ALA A 85 4.92 4.83 -3.50
N PRO A 86 5.40 3.57 -3.42
CA PRO A 86 4.79 2.46 -4.14
C PRO A 86 3.40 2.04 -3.59
N TRP A 87 3.19 2.05 -2.27
CA TRP A 87 1.87 1.75 -1.70
C TRP A 87 0.88 2.88 -1.92
N TYR A 88 1.32 4.14 -1.90
CA TYR A 88 0.50 5.27 -2.34
C TYR A 88 0.03 5.10 -3.78
N SER A 89 0.94 4.71 -4.68
CA SER A 89 0.61 4.45 -6.08
C SER A 89 -0.43 3.34 -6.23
N ILE A 90 -0.28 2.23 -5.50
CA ILE A 90 -1.27 1.15 -5.50
C ILE A 90 -2.61 1.66 -4.95
N LEU A 91 -2.61 2.37 -3.81
CA LEU A 91 -3.83 2.88 -3.20
C LEU A 91 -4.62 3.78 -4.15
N SER A 92 -3.96 4.76 -4.78
CA SER A 92 -4.61 5.69 -5.73
C SER A 92 -5.31 4.93 -6.86
N ARG A 93 -4.63 3.94 -7.44
CA ARG A 93 -5.20 3.10 -8.49
C ARG A 93 -6.37 2.25 -8.01
N GLU A 94 -6.25 1.69 -6.81
CA GLU A 94 -7.32 0.88 -6.22
C GLU A 94 -8.55 1.73 -5.89
N ILE A 95 -8.36 2.96 -5.42
CA ILE A 95 -9.43 3.94 -5.21
C ILE A 95 -10.17 4.21 -6.52
N HIS A 96 -9.45 4.52 -7.61
CA HIS A 96 -10.08 4.74 -8.92
C HIS A 96 -10.75 3.47 -9.46
N ARG A 97 -10.09 2.31 -9.35
CA ARG A 97 -10.59 1.03 -9.86
C ARG A 97 -11.86 0.57 -9.15
N LEU A 98 -11.95 0.82 -7.84
CA LEU A 98 -13.11 0.47 -7.01
C LEU A 98 -14.18 1.57 -6.99
N GLY A 99 -13.95 2.71 -7.67
CA GLY A 99 -14.89 3.84 -7.68
C GLY A 99 -15.07 4.49 -6.31
N LEU A 100 -14.03 4.46 -5.47
CA LEU A 100 -14.00 5.13 -4.17
C LEU A 100 -13.86 6.64 -4.35
N VAL A 101 -14.25 7.41 -3.33
CA VAL A 101 -13.96 8.85 -3.28
C VAL A 101 -12.45 9.04 -3.30
N ASP A 102 -11.97 9.86 -4.22
CA ASP A 102 -10.55 10.12 -4.35
C ASP A 102 -10.06 11.02 -3.22
N VAL A 103 -9.33 10.42 -2.28
CA VAL A 103 -8.63 11.14 -1.20
C VAL A 103 -7.14 11.29 -1.48
N THR A 104 -6.66 10.78 -2.61
CA THR A 104 -5.24 10.84 -2.96
C THR A 104 -4.82 12.22 -3.46
N GLU A 105 -5.76 13.01 -3.99
CA GLU A 105 -5.54 14.43 -4.31
C GLU A 105 -5.07 15.23 -3.09
N GLU A 106 -5.65 14.99 -1.91
CA GLU A 106 -5.27 15.67 -0.66
C GLU A 106 -3.85 15.31 -0.19
N LEU A 107 -3.33 14.16 -0.64
CA LEU A 107 -2.03 13.63 -0.25
C LEU A 107 -0.93 13.94 -1.27
N CYS A 108 -1.28 14.31 -2.52
CA CYS A 108 -0.33 14.38 -3.62
C CYS A 108 0.82 15.39 -3.42
N HIS A 109 0.60 16.41 -2.57
CA HIS A 109 1.57 17.45 -2.26
C HIS A 109 2.56 17.06 -1.15
N LEU A 110 2.35 15.94 -0.48
CA LEU A 110 3.16 15.50 0.66
C LEU A 110 4.48 14.84 0.22
N HIS A 111 5.44 14.81 1.14
CA HIS A 111 6.70 14.08 0.94
C HIS A 111 6.42 12.59 0.68
N PRO A 112 7.19 11.87 -0.17
CA PRO A 112 6.96 10.44 -0.47
C PRO A 112 6.77 9.55 0.77
N MET A 113 7.59 9.75 1.81
CA MET A 113 7.44 9.04 3.09
C MET A 113 6.08 9.25 3.77
N GLN A 114 5.56 10.48 3.74
CA GLN A 114 4.25 10.79 4.31
C GLN A 114 3.14 10.17 3.46
N ARG A 115 3.26 10.21 2.13
CA ARG A 115 2.29 9.57 1.22
C ARG A 115 2.20 8.07 1.47
N GLU A 116 3.33 7.41 1.69
CA GLU A 116 3.40 6.00 2.07
C GLU A 116 2.71 5.71 3.42
N GLU A 117 3.01 6.51 4.43
CA GLU A 117 2.39 6.39 5.75
C GLU A 117 0.86 6.51 5.67
N TYR A 118 0.37 7.57 5.04
CA TYR A 118 -1.07 7.76 4.83
C TYR A 118 -1.68 6.64 4.00
N ALA A 119 -0.97 6.12 3.00
CA ALA A 119 -1.48 5.02 2.19
C ALA A 119 -1.71 3.76 3.04
N LEU A 120 -0.76 3.40 3.89
CA LEU A 120 -0.86 2.23 4.78
C LEU A 120 -1.97 2.39 5.82
N VAL A 121 -2.14 3.59 6.35
CA VAL A 121 -3.26 3.93 7.24
C VAL A 121 -4.59 3.77 6.52
N MET A 122 -4.69 4.26 5.28
CA MET A 122 -5.92 4.14 4.48
C MET A 122 -6.23 2.68 4.12
N PHE A 123 -5.24 1.88 3.73
CA PHE A 123 -5.42 0.42 3.56
C PHE A 123 -6.00 -0.21 4.82
N SER A 124 -5.35 0.03 5.96
CA SER A 124 -5.77 -0.53 7.25
C SER A 124 -7.19 -0.11 7.63
N ARG A 125 -7.54 1.16 7.40
CA ARG A 125 -8.88 1.67 7.67
C ARG A 125 -9.92 1.04 6.77
N LEU A 126 -9.68 0.97 5.47
CA LEU A 126 -10.59 0.32 4.52
C LEU A 126 -10.86 -1.13 4.90
N ALA A 127 -9.85 -1.83 5.44
CA ALA A 127 -9.98 -3.19 5.94
C ALA A 127 -10.79 -3.32 7.25
N ILE A 128 -10.58 -2.43 8.24
CA ILE A 128 -11.28 -2.48 9.54
C ILE A 128 -12.74 -2.01 9.39
N THR A 129 -12.90 -0.81 8.84
CA THR A 129 -14.19 -0.14 8.67
C THR A 129 -14.14 0.60 7.35
N PRO A 130 -14.83 0.12 6.29
CA PRO A 130 -14.79 0.72 4.96
C PRO A 130 -15.19 2.20 4.99
N SER A 131 -14.19 3.05 5.16
CA SER A 131 -14.31 4.50 5.33
C SER A 131 -13.19 5.13 4.54
N VAL A 132 -13.57 5.83 3.48
CA VAL A 132 -12.64 6.52 2.58
C VAL A 132 -12.12 7.83 3.14
N ARG A 133 -12.67 8.36 4.24
CA ARG A 133 -12.21 9.64 4.82
C ARG A 133 -10.84 9.51 5.47
N LEU A 134 -9.93 10.46 5.19
CA LEU A 134 -8.66 10.58 5.90
C LEU A 134 -8.87 10.71 7.41
N PRO A 135 -7.91 10.23 8.23
CA PRO A 135 -8.02 10.39 9.67
C PRO A 135 -7.87 11.88 9.99
N PRO A 136 -8.80 12.47 10.76
CA PRO A 136 -8.67 13.88 11.16
C PRO A 136 -7.44 14.09 12.05
N ASP A 137 -7.02 13.05 12.77
CA ASP A 137 -5.81 13.02 13.57
C ASP A 137 -5.10 11.67 13.38
N LEU A 138 -3.98 11.71 12.65
CA LEU A 138 -3.13 10.54 12.42
C LEU A 138 -2.53 10.01 13.73
N THR A 139 -2.15 10.91 14.65
CA THR A 139 -1.58 10.56 15.95
C THR A 139 -2.58 9.78 16.79
N GLN A 140 -3.84 10.22 16.81
CA GLN A 140 -4.91 9.50 17.49
C GLN A 140 -5.15 8.12 16.87
N TRP A 141 -5.14 8.02 15.53
CA TRP A 141 -5.30 6.74 14.85
C TRP A 141 -4.16 5.77 15.21
N GLN A 142 -2.92 6.25 15.21
CA GLN A 142 -1.74 5.48 15.56
C GLN A 142 -1.76 5.00 17.02
N ALA A 143 -2.21 5.85 17.94
CA ALA A 143 -2.37 5.51 19.35
C ALA A 143 -3.41 4.39 19.56
N ASN A 144 -4.49 4.40 18.76
CA ASN A 144 -5.54 3.39 18.82
C ASN A 144 -5.16 2.05 18.15
N HIS A 145 -4.14 2.04 17.29
CA HIS A 145 -3.74 0.87 16.51
C HIS A 145 -2.23 0.61 16.59
N PRO A 146 -1.67 0.37 17.79
CA PRO A 146 -0.22 0.32 18.00
C PRO A 146 0.50 -0.75 17.18
N HIS A 147 -0.14 -1.89 16.91
CA HIS A 147 0.43 -2.94 16.07
C HIS A 147 0.56 -2.52 14.59
N LEU A 148 -0.44 -1.80 14.06
CA LEU A 148 -0.39 -1.28 12.70
C LEU A 148 0.64 -0.16 12.57
N THR A 149 0.72 0.70 13.59
CA THR A 149 1.77 1.74 13.69
C THR A 149 3.16 1.12 13.64
N ALA A 150 3.44 0.11 14.47
CA ALA A 150 4.75 -0.54 14.49
C ALA A 150 5.13 -1.17 13.14
N LEU A 151 4.18 -1.83 12.47
CA LEU A 151 4.42 -2.38 11.12
C LEU A 151 4.68 -1.29 10.07
N THR A 152 3.96 -0.17 10.18
CA THR A 152 4.10 0.98 9.27
C THR A 152 5.45 1.65 9.46
N GLU A 153 5.85 1.95 10.70
CA GLU A 153 7.15 2.52 11.05
C GLU A 153 8.30 1.63 10.57
N GLU A 154 8.19 0.32 10.78
CA GLU A 154 9.21 -0.63 10.35
C GLU A 154 9.34 -0.69 8.83
N TYR A 155 8.22 -0.69 8.11
CA TYR A 155 8.24 -0.57 6.66
C TYR A 155 8.91 0.74 6.21
N LEU A 156 8.50 1.88 6.76
CA LEU A 156 9.03 3.19 6.40
C LEU A 156 10.53 3.28 6.65
N PHE A 157 11.02 2.67 7.74
CA PHE A 157 12.45 2.54 8.00
C PHE A 157 13.18 1.83 6.85
N PHE A 158 12.66 0.70 6.37
CA PHE A 158 13.31 -0.02 5.26
C PHE A 158 13.15 0.68 3.91
N ALA A 159 11.98 1.26 3.63
CA ALA A 159 11.70 1.95 2.38
C ALA A 159 12.57 3.20 2.22
N PHE A 160 12.76 3.95 3.30
CA PHE A 160 13.50 5.21 3.34
C PHE A 160 14.85 5.10 4.05
N TYR A 161 15.41 3.89 4.16
CA TYR A 161 16.66 3.59 4.87
C TYR A 161 17.81 4.53 4.50
N ASN A 162 17.98 4.80 3.20
CA ASN A 162 19.06 5.67 2.69
C ASN A 162 18.84 7.16 3.01
N GLN A 163 17.66 7.55 3.47
CA GLN A 163 17.29 8.91 3.88
C GLN A 163 17.21 9.03 5.41
N TRP A 164 17.42 7.93 6.15
CA TRP A 164 17.26 7.92 7.59
C TRP A 164 18.42 8.65 8.28
N PRO A 165 18.15 9.51 9.30
CA PRO A 165 19.22 10.19 10.02
C PRO A 165 20.14 9.17 10.71
N GLY A 166 21.40 9.09 10.25
CA GLY A 166 22.39 8.12 10.73
C GLY A 166 23.14 7.34 9.63
N HIS A 167 22.72 7.46 8.37
CA HIS A 167 23.37 6.85 7.20
C HIS A 167 24.15 7.83 6.30
N GLN A 168 24.52 9.01 6.83
CA GLN A 168 25.43 9.97 6.18
C GLN A 168 26.82 9.93 6.82
#